data_AF-A0A4S8LCC4-F1
#
_entry.id   AF-A0A4S8LCC4-F1
#
_cell.length_a   1.000
_cell.length_b   1.000
_cell.length_c   1.000
_cell.angle_alpha   90.00
_cell.angle_beta   90.00
_cell.angle_gamma   90.00
#
_symmetry.space_group_name_H-M   'P 1'
#
loop_
_entity.id
_entity.type
_entity.pdbx_description
1 polymer ?
#
loop_
_entity_poly.entity_id
_entity_poly.type
_entity_poly.pdbx_seq_one_letter_code
_entity_poly.pdbx_strand_id
1 'polypeptide(L)'
;LRINTFLQSWNAYRNNKQIPELKELLDTAQKYNLRIEGIAFSREIVRKMPIWYHAEADQRIRTMNHTLASKCLKTKHIVRTVGNAEVIAKALLEEEHEAQNNCGCQKCTHLRQSVQCVHPHGCMTQAMKLLDTLPPKWDPRSEFPEDYQKKPLNDGEDWKAFDGRVTTGGELADIFRIFADKNITPTNELPKLKPDTNVNGRHLVINEIVVATDGSCKNDGNDNTRAGAGIYVEKEHPLNRSVKLPLYLGQSKQIGELTAVKVAAELADQ
;
A
#
# COMPACT_ATOMS: atom_id res chain seq x y z
N LEU A 1 -7.95 15.45 16.32
CA LEU A 1 -9.17 14.64 16.31
C LEU A 1 -8.72 13.18 16.36
N ARG A 2 -9.20 12.43 17.34
CA ARG A 2 -8.77 11.06 17.64
C ARG A 2 -9.93 10.14 17.25
N ILE A 3 -9.72 9.23 16.31
CA ILE A 3 -10.74 8.36 15.70
C ILE A 3 -10.39 6.91 15.97
N ASN A 4 -9.24 6.46 15.48
CA ASN A 4 -8.81 5.06 15.54
C ASN A 4 -7.33 5.02 15.90
N THR A 5 -7.02 4.38 17.04
CA THR A 5 -5.66 4.29 17.57
C THR A 5 -4.72 3.41 16.75
N PHE A 6 -5.26 2.58 15.84
CA PHE A 6 -4.47 1.72 14.96
C PHE A 6 -4.14 2.37 13.61
N LEU A 7 -4.86 3.45 13.26
CA LEU A 7 -4.64 4.23 12.04
C LEU A 7 -3.98 5.59 12.31
N GLN A 8 -3.70 5.89 13.58
CA GLN A 8 -3.19 7.18 14.00
C GLN A 8 -2.08 7.03 15.03
N SER A 9 -1.13 7.97 15.04
CA SER A 9 0.09 7.91 15.85
C SER A 9 -0.08 8.36 17.32
N TRP A 10 -1.30 8.62 17.78
CA TRP A 10 -1.57 8.92 19.20
C TRP A 10 -1.89 7.64 19.97
N ASN A 11 -1.53 7.60 21.25
CA ASN A 11 -1.82 6.46 22.12
C ASN A 11 -2.97 6.77 23.07
N ALA A 12 -3.90 5.83 23.23
CA ALA A 12 -4.88 5.86 24.31
C ALA A 12 -4.19 5.60 25.66
N TYR A 13 -4.61 6.30 26.72
CA TYR A 13 -4.12 6.03 28.07
C TYR A 13 -4.57 4.63 28.52
N ARG A 14 -3.60 3.76 28.82
CA ARG A 14 -3.85 2.42 29.36
C ARG A 14 -3.73 2.44 30.87
N ASN A 15 -4.86 2.65 31.56
CA ASN A 15 -4.93 2.60 33.02
C ASN A 15 -6.03 1.63 33.45
N ASN A 16 -6.06 1.29 34.74
CA ASN A 16 -7.05 0.37 35.32
C ASN A 16 -8.50 0.92 35.32
N LYS A 17 -8.74 2.11 34.74
CA LYS A 17 -10.07 2.70 34.56
C LYS A 17 -10.63 2.47 33.14
N GLN A 18 -9.87 1.85 32.23
CA GLN A 18 -10.42 1.42 30.95
C GLN A 18 -11.38 0.25 31.12
N ILE A 19 -12.39 0.22 30.25
CA ILE A 19 -13.29 -0.92 30.08
C ILE A 19 -12.43 -2.17 29.80
N PRO A 20 -12.54 -3.26 30.59
CA PRO A 20 -11.68 -4.43 30.49
C PRO A 20 -11.56 -5.00 29.08
N GLU A 21 -12.67 -5.05 28.34
CA GLU A 21 -12.76 -5.59 26.98
C GLU A 21 -11.93 -4.75 25.98
N LEU A 22 -11.94 -3.42 26.13
CA LEU A 22 -11.12 -2.54 25.29
C LEU A 22 -9.63 -2.68 25.61
N LYS A 23 -9.30 -2.89 26.89
CA LYS A 23 -7.92 -3.14 27.30
C LYS A 23 -7.42 -4.46 26.70
N GLU A 24 -8.21 -5.53 26.81
CA GLU A 24 -7.88 -6.84 26.24
C GLU A 24 -7.69 -6.78 24.71
N LEU A 25 -8.55 -6.04 24.00
CA LEU A 25 -8.42 -5.82 22.56
C LEU A 25 -7.10 -5.12 22.21
N LEU A 26 -6.76 -4.04 22.91
CA LEU A 26 -5.52 -3.29 22.69
C LEU A 26 -4.26 -4.11 23.03
N ASP A 27 -4.31 -4.88 24.12
CA ASP A 27 -3.21 -5.73 24.56
C ASP A 27 -3.02 -6.92 23.59
N THR A 28 -4.11 -7.49 23.07
CA THR A 28 -4.09 -8.53 22.04
C THR A 28 -3.50 -8.01 20.73
N ALA A 29 -3.95 -6.85 20.27
CA ALA A 29 -3.40 -6.20 19.09
C ALA A 29 -1.89 -5.97 19.22
N GLN A 30 -1.42 -5.51 20.39
CA GLN A 30 0.01 -5.34 20.63
C GLN A 30 0.78 -6.67 20.71
N LYS A 31 0.21 -7.68 21.38
CA LYS A 31 0.81 -9.01 21.51
C LYS A 31 1.14 -9.59 20.14
N TYR A 32 0.17 -9.52 19.22
CA TYR A 32 0.28 -10.05 17.86
C TYR A 32 0.79 -9.05 16.83
N ASN A 33 1.31 -7.90 17.26
CA ASN A 33 1.88 -6.88 16.38
C ASN A 33 0.93 -6.46 15.25
N LEU A 34 -0.33 -6.20 15.59
CA LEU A 34 -1.31 -5.65 14.66
C LEU A 34 -0.79 -4.32 14.11
N ARG A 35 -0.64 -4.25 12.80
CA ARG A 35 -0.23 -3.03 12.09
C ARG A 35 -0.91 -2.91 10.74
N ILE A 36 -0.90 -1.71 10.17
CA ILE A 36 -1.26 -1.49 8.78
C ILE A 36 -0.06 -1.88 7.91
N GLU A 37 -0.27 -2.78 6.94
CA GLU A 37 0.81 -3.34 6.14
C GLU A 37 0.32 -3.87 4.79
N GLY A 38 1.12 -3.65 3.75
CA GLY A 38 0.84 -4.05 2.39
C GLY A 38 1.89 -3.53 1.41
N ILE A 39 1.99 -4.17 0.25
CA ILE A 39 2.91 -3.74 -0.81
C ILE A 39 2.48 -2.39 -1.36
N ALA A 40 1.20 -2.29 -1.75
CA ALA A 40 0.52 -1.05 -2.14
C ALA A 40 -0.96 -1.13 -1.75
N PHE A 41 -1.61 0.02 -1.66
CA PHE A 41 -3.03 0.13 -1.33
C PHE A 41 -3.76 0.87 -2.44
N SER A 42 -5.04 0.54 -2.62
CA SER A 42 -5.88 1.29 -3.55
C SER A 42 -6.01 2.74 -3.10
N ARG A 43 -6.14 3.67 -4.05
CA ARG A 43 -6.32 5.10 -3.75
C ARG A 43 -7.59 5.33 -2.93
N GLU A 44 -8.60 4.49 -3.08
CA GLU A 44 -9.80 4.54 -2.24
C GLU A 44 -9.46 4.31 -0.75
N ILE A 45 -8.70 3.26 -0.44
CA ILE A 45 -8.24 2.96 0.92
C ILE A 45 -7.40 4.13 1.47
N VAL A 46 -6.43 4.61 0.70
CA VAL A 46 -5.56 5.72 1.10
C VAL A 46 -6.40 6.96 1.43
N ARG A 47 -7.42 7.28 0.61
CA ARG A 47 -8.31 8.41 0.83
C ARG A 47 -9.23 8.25 2.05
N LYS A 48 -9.54 7.02 2.47
CA LYS A 48 -10.31 6.72 3.69
C LYS A 48 -9.48 6.89 4.97
N MET A 49 -8.15 6.89 4.89
CA MET A 49 -7.27 7.02 6.06
C MET A 49 -7.46 8.35 6.80
N PRO A 50 -7.33 8.40 8.14
CA PRO A 50 -7.38 9.65 8.89
C PRO A 50 -6.18 10.55 8.60
N ILE A 51 -6.41 11.81 8.21
CA ILE A 51 -5.29 12.73 7.93
C ILE A 51 -4.66 13.27 9.22
N TRP A 52 -5.46 13.55 10.25
CA TRP A 52 -4.93 14.08 11.50
C TRP A 52 -4.20 12.99 12.25
N TYR A 53 -2.96 13.23 12.68
CA TYR A 53 -2.15 12.21 13.36
C TYR A 53 -2.04 10.91 12.55
N HIS A 54 -2.03 10.96 11.22
CA HIS A 54 -1.87 9.78 10.37
C HIS A 54 -0.71 8.90 10.87
N ALA A 55 -0.91 7.57 10.91
CA ALA A 55 0.07 6.64 11.50
C ALA A 55 1.45 6.72 10.83
N GLU A 56 1.48 6.76 9.50
CA GLU A 56 2.70 6.72 8.69
C GLU A 56 3.19 8.11 8.23
N ALA A 57 2.58 9.19 8.73
CA ALA A 57 3.03 10.53 8.37
C ALA A 57 4.29 10.93 9.13
N ASP A 58 5.06 11.86 8.56
CA ASP A 58 6.16 12.52 9.24
C ASP A 58 5.71 13.11 10.59
N GLN A 59 6.56 13.01 11.60
CA GLN A 59 6.26 13.39 12.98
C GLN A 59 5.83 14.86 13.11
N ARG A 60 6.25 15.73 12.18
CA ARG A 60 5.84 17.14 12.09
C ARG A 60 4.33 17.33 11.94
N ILE A 61 3.58 16.32 11.48
CA ILE A 61 2.11 16.41 11.39
C ILE A 61 1.46 16.75 12.74
N ARG A 62 2.13 16.40 13.85
CA ARG A 62 1.66 16.68 15.21
C ARG A 62 1.63 18.17 15.51
N THR A 63 2.59 18.94 15.01
CA THR A 63 2.70 20.39 15.27
C THR A 63 1.65 21.21 14.51
N MET A 64 1.13 20.65 13.42
CA MET A 64 0.16 21.32 12.55
C MET A 64 -1.26 21.37 13.10
N ASN A 65 -1.54 20.79 14.25
CA ASN A 65 -2.91 20.57 14.73
C ASN A 65 -3.63 21.82 15.26
N HIS A 66 -2.91 22.87 15.62
CA HIS A 66 -3.43 23.99 16.43
C HIS A 66 -3.52 25.32 15.70
N THR A 67 -3.09 25.40 14.44
CA THR A 67 -3.19 26.62 13.62
C THR A 67 -4.65 27.04 13.42
N LEU A 68 -4.90 28.33 13.14
CA LEU A 68 -6.25 28.81 12.84
C LEU A 68 -6.86 28.09 11.63
N ALA A 69 -6.04 27.87 10.58
CA ALA A 69 -6.42 27.07 9.43
C ALA A 69 -6.79 25.63 9.83
N SER A 70 -5.99 24.96 10.65
CA SER A 70 -6.30 23.60 11.11
C SER A 70 -7.55 23.51 11.98
N LYS A 71 -7.84 24.53 12.80
CA LYS A 71 -9.11 24.63 13.53
C LYS A 71 -10.27 24.75 12.55
N CYS A 72 -10.18 25.65 11.57
CA CYS A 72 -11.18 25.83 10.52
C CYS A 72 -11.40 24.54 9.70
N LEU A 73 -10.32 23.88 9.30
CA LEU A 73 -10.38 22.60 8.58
C LEU A 73 -11.12 21.53 9.40
N LYS A 74 -10.90 21.48 10.72
CA LYS A 74 -11.57 20.51 11.60
C LYS A 74 -13.04 20.82 11.84
N THR A 75 -13.41 22.09 12.03
CA THR A 75 -14.76 22.46 12.50
C THR A 75 -15.69 22.89 11.38
N LYS A 76 -15.20 23.65 10.39
CA LYS A 76 -15.99 24.19 9.28
C LYS A 76 -15.93 23.31 8.04
N HIS A 77 -14.73 22.93 7.60
CA HIS A 77 -14.57 22.06 6.42
C HIS A 77 -14.75 20.57 6.73
N ILE A 78 -14.87 20.20 8.01
CA ILE A 78 -15.06 18.81 8.49
C ILE A 78 -14.01 17.86 7.88
N VAL A 79 -12.76 18.31 7.75
CA VAL A 79 -11.67 17.47 7.25
C VAL A 79 -11.36 16.40 8.29
N ARG A 80 -11.56 15.13 7.91
CA ARG A 80 -11.30 13.94 8.74
C ARG A 80 -10.32 13.00 8.07
N THR A 81 -10.47 12.80 6.76
CA THR A 81 -9.67 11.83 6.00
C THR A 81 -8.66 12.51 5.08
N VAL A 82 -7.70 11.72 4.59
CA VAL A 82 -6.75 12.11 3.55
C VAL A 82 -7.49 12.60 2.31
N GLY A 83 -8.55 11.90 1.87
CA GLY A 83 -9.37 12.33 0.74
C GLY A 83 -10.06 13.68 0.94
N ASN A 84 -10.49 14.02 2.17
CA ASN A 84 -11.02 15.37 2.43
C ASN A 84 -9.92 16.43 2.28
N ALA A 85 -8.72 16.17 2.79
CA ALA A 85 -7.60 17.10 2.67
C ALA A 85 -7.18 17.27 1.20
N GLU A 86 -7.15 16.19 0.43
CA GLU A 86 -6.85 16.18 -1.01
C GLU A 86 -7.82 17.07 -1.80
N VAL A 87 -9.14 16.92 -1.58
CA VAL A 87 -10.16 17.73 -2.25
C VAL A 87 -9.97 19.22 -1.96
N ILE A 88 -9.66 19.58 -0.71
CA ILE A 88 -9.43 20.97 -0.31
C ILE A 88 -8.11 21.51 -0.89
N ALA A 89 -7.05 20.71 -0.89
CA ALA A 89 -5.74 21.11 -1.41
C ALA A 89 -5.76 21.29 -2.94
N LYS A 90 -6.52 20.45 -3.67
CA LYS A 90 -6.64 20.52 -5.14
C LYS A 90 -7.14 21.88 -5.63
N ALA A 91 -7.93 22.59 -4.83
CA ALA A 91 -8.42 23.92 -5.16
C ALA A 91 -7.29 24.98 -5.34
N LEU A 92 -6.07 24.71 -4.87
CA LEU A 92 -4.90 25.56 -5.13
C LEU A 92 -4.41 25.51 -6.58
N LEU A 93 -4.78 24.45 -7.32
CA LEU A 93 -4.32 24.21 -8.68
C LEU A 93 -5.28 24.79 -9.74
N GLU A 94 -6.38 25.43 -9.31
CA GLU A 94 -7.32 26.08 -10.22
C GLU A 94 -6.65 27.32 -10.85
N GLU A 95 -6.77 27.49 -12.16
CA GLU A 95 -6.05 28.54 -12.91
C GLU A 95 -6.37 29.96 -12.42
N GLU A 96 -7.62 30.21 -12.01
CA GLU A 96 -8.08 31.50 -11.51
C GLU A 96 -7.75 31.74 -10.02
N HIS A 97 -7.11 30.77 -9.35
CA HIS A 97 -6.81 30.88 -7.93
C HIS A 97 -5.60 31.80 -7.68
N GLU A 98 -5.79 32.74 -6.75
CA GLU A 98 -4.75 33.67 -6.32
C GLU A 98 -4.38 33.41 -4.86
N ALA A 99 -3.11 33.58 -4.51
CA ALA A 99 -2.58 33.34 -3.17
C ALA A 99 -2.97 34.41 -2.13
N GLN A 100 -4.28 34.70 -2.02
CA GLN A 100 -4.86 35.67 -1.10
C GLN A 100 -6.21 35.22 -0.54
N ASN A 101 -6.63 35.80 0.59
CA ASN A 101 -7.85 35.37 1.32
C ASN A 101 -9.16 35.83 0.66
N ASN A 102 -9.11 36.92 -0.08
CA ASN A 102 -10.20 37.52 -0.85
C ASN A 102 -10.19 37.09 -2.33
N CYS A 103 -9.43 36.06 -2.71
CA CYS A 103 -9.39 35.55 -4.08
C CYS A 103 -10.81 35.33 -4.62
N GLY A 104 -11.10 35.88 -5.81
CA GLY A 104 -12.43 35.88 -6.42
C GLY A 104 -12.87 34.56 -7.07
N CYS A 105 -11.97 33.57 -7.18
CA CYS A 105 -12.25 32.33 -7.89
C CYS A 105 -13.47 31.58 -7.34
N GLN A 106 -14.09 30.76 -8.20
CA GLN A 106 -15.32 30.03 -7.86
C GLN A 106 -15.18 29.19 -6.58
N LYS A 107 -14.05 28.50 -6.40
CA LYS A 107 -13.81 27.66 -5.21
C LYS A 107 -13.69 28.50 -3.93
N CYS A 108 -12.91 29.59 -3.95
CA CYS A 108 -12.76 30.46 -2.78
C CYS A 108 -14.09 31.13 -2.40
N THR A 109 -14.85 31.60 -3.39
CA THR A 109 -16.17 32.20 -3.18
C THR A 109 -17.15 31.18 -2.60
N HIS A 110 -17.19 29.97 -3.16
CA HIS A 110 -18.01 28.89 -2.64
C HIS A 110 -17.64 28.55 -1.18
N LEU A 111 -16.36 28.46 -0.83
CA LEU A 111 -15.93 28.15 0.55
C LEU A 111 -16.27 29.27 1.55
N ARG A 112 -16.23 30.54 1.13
CA ARG A 112 -16.69 31.66 1.96
C ARG A 112 -18.19 31.59 2.20
N GLN A 113 -18.98 31.24 1.20
CA GLN A 113 -20.45 31.24 1.29
C GLN A 113 -21.02 29.99 1.97
N SER A 114 -20.55 28.80 1.58
CA SER A 114 -21.12 27.51 2.02
C SER A 114 -20.66 27.09 3.41
N VAL A 115 -19.36 27.19 3.69
CA VAL A 115 -18.76 26.75 4.96
C VAL A 115 -18.28 27.91 5.83
N GLN A 116 -18.60 29.15 5.44
CA GLN A 116 -18.25 30.37 6.18
C GLN A 116 -16.74 30.48 6.48
N CYS A 117 -15.89 30.04 5.54
CA CYS A 117 -14.44 30.08 5.71
C CYS A 117 -13.90 31.48 5.44
N VAL A 118 -13.28 32.13 6.45
CA VAL A 118 -12.76 33.50 6.33
C VAL A 118 -11.45 33.55 5.51
N HIS A 119 -10.67 32.46 5.53
CA HIS A 119 -9.36 32.39 4.90
C HIS A 119 -9.22 31.11 4.04
N PRO A 120 -9.88 31.03 2.88
CA PRO A 120 -9.87 29.84 2.04
C PRO A 120 -8.47 29.41 1.63
N HIS A 121 -7.65 30.34 1.11
CA HIS A 121 -6.27 30.05 0.71
C HIS A 121 -5.46 29.45 1.87
N GLY A 122 -5.54 30.03 3.07
CA GLY A 122 -4.86 29.50 4.25
C GLY A 122 -5.29 28.07 4.62
N CYS A 123 -6.58 27.74 4.45
CA CYS A 123 -7.09 26.39 4.68
C CYS A 123 -6.59 25.41 3.62
N MET A 124 -6.58 25.80 2.35
CA MET A 124 -6.08 24.95 1.25
C MET A 124 -4.58 24.68 1.41
N THR A 125 -3.78 25.71 1.70
CA THR A 125 -2.34 25.58 1.96
C THR A 125 -2.08 24.72 3.19
N GLN A 126 -2.90 24.82 4.24
CA GLN A 126 -2.77 23.96 5.42
C GLN A 126 -3.14 22.51 5.10
N ALA A 127 -4.12 22.26 4.23
CA ALA A 127 -4.46 20.91 3.77
C ALA A 127 -3.31 20.31 2.94
N MET A 128 -2.73 21.09 2.02
CA MET A 128 -1.54 20.69 1.26
C MET A 128 -0.38 20.30 2.19
N LYS A 129 -0.07 21.14 3.19
CA LYS A 129 0.97 20.86 4.19
C LYS A 129 0.75 19.57 4.97
N LEU A 130 -0.50 19.15 5.18
CA LEU A 130 -0.80 17.86 5.81
C LEU A 130 -0.51 16.72 4.84
N LEU A 131 -0.91 16.82 3.57
CA LEU A 131 -0.62 15.82 2.55
C LEU A 131 0.88 15.67 2.32
N ASP A 132 1.64 16.77 2.36
CA ASP A 132 3.10 16.77 2.21
C ASP A 132 3.85 16.05 3.35
N THR A 133 3.14 15.61 4.40
CA THR A 133 3.72 14.74 5.44
C THR A 133 3.53 13.25 5.14
N LEU A 134 2.71 12.91 4.14
CA LEU A 134 2.43 11.53 3.77
C LEU A 134 3.55 11.02 2.87
N PRO A 135 4.10 9.83 3.15
CA PRO A 135 5.04 9.18 2.24
C PRO A 135 4.29 8.62 1.01
N PRO A 136 5.01 8.25 -0.08
CA PRO A 136 4.39 7.90 -1.35
C PRO A 136 3.31 6.81 -1.28
N LYS A 137 3.52 5.78 -0.45
CA LYS A 137 2.53 4.69 -0.25
C LYS A 137 1.19 5.17 0.31
N TRP A 138 1.17 6.31 0.99
CA TRP A 138 0.01 6.86 1.70
C TRP A 138 -0.42 8.24 1.17
N ASP A 139 0.21 8.76 0.12
CA ASP A 139 -0.16 10.02 -0.51
C ASP A 139 -1.00 9.74 -1.77
N PRO A 140 -2.29 10.10 -1.82
CA PRO A 140 -3.15 9.86 -2.97
C PRO A 140 -2.78 10.71 -4.19
N ARG A 141 -1.74 11.57 -4.11
CA ARG A 141 -1.19 12.32 -5.25
C ARG A 141 -0.07 11.55 -5.97
N SER A 142 0.46 10.48 -5.37
CA SER A 142 1.47 9.63 -5.98
C SER A 142 0.88 8.75 -7.10
N GLU A 143 1.76 8.26 -7.98
CA GLU A 143 1.44 7.20 -8.96
C GLU A 143 1.46 5.84 -8.25
N PHE A 144 0.35 5.11 -8.30
CA PHE A 144 0.16 3.82 -7.64
C PHE A 144 0.26 2.67 -8.64
N PRO A 145 0.58 1.44 -8.19
CA PRO A 145 0.53 0.26 -9.05
C PRO A 145 -0.81 0.04 -9.76
N GLU A 146 -1.94 0.42 -9.15
CA GLU A 146 -3.24 0.34 -9.81
C GLU A 146 -3.39 1.24 -11.05
N ASP A 147 -2.56 2.28 -11.20
CA ASP A 147 -2.62 3.19 -12.35
C ASP A 147 -2.04 2.54 -13.63
N TYR A 148 -1.15 1.55 -13.48
CA TYR A 148 -0.44 0.91 -14.60
C TYR A 148 -0.55 -0.63 -14.63
N GLN A 149 -0.89 -1.30 -13.53
CA GLN A 149 -1.13 -2.73 -13.50
C GLN A 149 -2.58 -3.03 -13.89
N LYS A 150 -2.77 -3.61 -15.08
CA LYS A 150 -4.07 -4.07 -15.54
C LYS A 150 -4.30 -5.52 -15.11
N LYS A 151 -5.57 -5.86 -14.86
CA LYS A 151 -5.95 -7.27 -14.68
C LYS A 151 -5.55 -8.01 -15.96
N PRO A 152 -4.84 -9.15 -15.87
CA PRO A 152 -4.49 -9.90 -17.05
C PRO A 152 -5.76 -10.38 -17.76
N LEU A 153 -5.73 -10.35 -19.08
CA LEU A 153 -6.72 -11.02 -19.90
C LEU A 153 -6.39 -12.52 -19.89
N ASN A 154 -7.43 -13.37 -19.85
CA ASN A 154 -7.26 -14.80 -20.06
C ASN A 154 -7.64 -15.06 -21.51
N ASP A 155 -6.63 -15.32 -22.32
CA ASP A 155 -6.75 -15.30 -23.78
C ASP A 155 -7.00 -16.70 -24.35
N GLY A 156 -6.94 -17.74 -23.51
CA GLY A 156 -7.10 -19.13 -23.92
C GLY A 156 -7.75 -19.99 -22.84
N GLU A 157 -8.29 -21.14 -23.24
CA GLU A 157 -8.95 -22.10 -22.34
C GLU A 157 -7.94 -22.94 -21.52
N ASP A 158 -6.74 -23.16 -22.07
CA ASP A 158 -5.72 -24.05 -21.48
C ASP A 158 -4.76 -23.34 -20.51
N TRP A 159 -4.73 -22.01 -20.49
CA TRP A 159 -3.80 -21.23 -19.68
C TRP A 159 -4.53 -20.18 -18.85
N LYS A 160 -4.14 -20.08 -17.59
CA LYS A 160 -4.61 -19.02 -16.68
C LYS A 160 -3.49 -18.03 -16.44
N ALA A 161 -3.70 -16.79 -16.85
CA ALA A 161 -2.73 -15.74 -16.58
C ALA A 161 -2.60 -15.51 -15.07
N PHE A 162 -1.36 -15.40 -14.60
CA PHE A 162 -1.06 -15.05 -13.23
C PHE A 162 -1.43 -13.58 -12.97
N ASP A 163 -2.26 -13.34 -11.96
CA ASP A 163 -2.62 -11.98 -11.54
C ASP A 163 -1.55 -11.42 -10.61
N GLY A 164 -0.55 -10.76 -11.20
CA GLY A 164 0.57 -10.14 -10.48
C GLY A 164 0.28 -8.76 -9.87
N ARG A 165 -0.99 -8.36 -9.75
CA ARG A 165 -1.35 -7.08 -9.13
C ARG A 165 -1.05 -7.11 -7.64
N VAL A 166 -0.38 -6.06 -7.15
CA VAL A 166 0.06 -5.98 -5.74
C VAL A 166 -0.81 -5.07 -4.88
N THR A 167 -1.74 -4.35 -5.49
CA THR A 167 -2.61 -3.39 -4.82
C THR A 167 -3.65 -4.11 -3.96
N THR A 168 -3.63 -3.82 -2.65
CA THR A 168 -4.70 -4.23 -1.74
C THR A 168 -5.90 -3.29 -1.92
N GLY A 169 -7.04 -3.85 -2.35
CA GLY A 169 -8.33 -3.16 -2.42
C GLY A 169 -9.25 -3.52 -1.26
N GLY A 170 -10.48 -2.99 -1.27
CA GLY A 170 -11.51 -3.29 -0.26
C GLY A 170 -11.67 -2.18 0.78
N GLU A 171 -11.88 -2.57 2.03
CA GLU A 171 -12.12 -1.68 3.16
C GLU A 171 -10.84 -1.40 3.96
N LEU A 172 -10.91 -0.43 4.88
CA LEU A 172 -9.80 -0.15 5.82
C LEU A 172 -9.46 -1.35 6.71
N ALA A 173 -10.35 -2.34 6.86
CA ALA A 173 -10.04 -3.56 7.58
C ALA A 173 -8.99 -4.43 6.84
N ASP A 174 -8.97 -4.36 5.51
CA ASP A 174 -8.16 -5.24 4.65
C ASP A 174 -6.68 -4.87 4.62
N ILE A 175 -6.29 -3.73 5.20
CA ILE A 175 -4.88 -3.32 5.33
C ILE A 175 -4.24 -3.80 6.64
N PHE A 176 -5.03 -4.32 7.58
CA PHE A 176 -4.48 -4.79 8.85
C PHE A 176 -3.81 -6.15 8.66
N ARG A 177 -2.63 -6.31 9.26
CA ARG A 177 -1.90 -7.58 9.36
C ARG A 177 -1.57 -7.86 10.82
N ILE A 178 -1.68 -9.13 11.18
CA ILE A 178 -1.25 -9.68 12.47
C ILE A 178 -0.10 -10.66 12.24
N PHE A 179 0.60 -11.02 13.30
CA PHE A 179 1.80 -11.88 13.24
C PHE A 179 2.93 -11.30 12.38
N ALA A 180 2.96 -9.97 12.20
CA ALA A 180 4.04 -9.30 11.50
C ALA A 180 5.33 -9.38 12.34
N ASP A 181 6.48 -9.58 11.70
CA ASP A 181 7.77 -9.57 12.39
C ASP A 181 8.05 -8.18 12.97
N LYS A 182 8.29 -8.13 14.29
CA LYS A 182 8.57 -6.89 15.03
C LYS A 182 9.91 -6.28 14.65
N ASN A 183 10.82 -7.08 14.10
CA ASN A 183 12.15 -6.64 13.66
C ASN A 183 12.15 -6.05 12.25
N ILE A 184 11.05 -6.22 11.50
CA ILE A 184 10.92 -5.69 10.14
C ILE A 184 10.11 -4.40 10.20
N THR A 185 10.77 -3.29 9.89
CA THR A 185 10.11 -2.00 9.66
C THR A 185 9.40 -2.03 8.31
N PRO A 186 8.08 -1.76 8.25
CA PRO A 186 7.36 -1.61 7.00
C PRO A 186 8.01 -0.54 6.10
N THR A 187 8.05 -0.79 4.80
CA THR A 187 8.46 0.25 3.86
C THR A 187 7.30 1.20 3.57
N ASN A 188 7.58 2.49 3.55
CA ASN A 188 6.62 3.53 3.12
C ASN A 188 6.82 3.95 1.66
N GLU A 189 7.74 3.28 0.96
CA GLU A 189 7.96 3.43 -0.47
C GLU A 189 7.05 2.49 -1.27
N LEU A 190 6.70 2.93 -2.48
CA LEU A 190 6.05 2.07 -3.47
C LEU A 190 7.12 1.30 -4.25
N PRO A 191 6.90 0.01 -4.56
CA PRO A 191 7.84 -0.76 -5.37
C PRO A 191 7.87 -0.22 -6.80
N LYS A 192 9.04 -0.31 -7.45
CA LYS A 192 9.20 0.00 -8.87
C LYS A 192 8.66 -1.18 -9.70
N LEU A 193 7.35 -1.20 -9.93
CA LEU A 193 6.67 -2.24 -10.72
C LEU A 193 6.19 -1.74 -12.08
N LYS A 194 6.45 -0.48 -12.40
CA LYS A 194 6.07 0.11 -13.69
C LYS A 194 6.93 -0.55 -14.77
N PRO A 195 6.32 -1.26 -15.72
CA PRO A 195 7.08 -1.89 -16.77
C PRO A 195 7.68 -0.84 -17.70
N ASP A 196 8.87 -1.13 -18.25
CA ASP A 196 9.43 -0.32 -19.31
C ASP A 196 8.51 -0.41 -20.54
N THR A 197 7.99 0.73 -20.97
CA THR A 197 7.11 0.82 -22.14
C THR A 197 7.88 1.30 -23.35
N ASN A 198 7.57 0.74 -24.52
CA ASN A 198 8.04 1.29 -25.79
C ASN A 198 7.32 2.61 -26.15
N VAL A 199 7.72 3.25 -27.25
CA VAL A 199 7.18 4.53 -27.76
C VAL A 199 5.65 4.48 -27.96
N ASN A 200 5.05 3.30 -28.08
CA ASN A 200 3.61 3.09 -28.27
C ASN A 200 2.87 2.69 -26.98
N GLY A 201 3.51 2.81 -25.81
CA GLY A 201 2.90 2.49 -24.52
C GLY A 201 2.65 1.01 -24.27
N ARG A 202 3.24 0.11 -25.07
CA ARG A 202 3.19 -1.34 -24.84
C ARG A 202 4.39 -1.76 -23.99
N HIS A 203 4.16 -2.73 -23.09
CA HIS A 203 5.22 -3.38 -22.32
C HIS A 203 6.31 -3.85 -23.30
N LEU A 204 7.54 -3.39 -23.10
CA LEU A 204 8.67 -3.75 -23.95
C LEU A 204 9.11 -5.17 -23.55
N VAL A 205 8.41 -6.19 -24.05
CA VAL A 205 8.88 -7.57 -23.93
C VAL A 205 10.01 -7.74 -24.94
N ILE A 206 11.24 -7.54 -24.48
CA ILE A 206 12.44 -7.65 -25.32
C ILE A 206 12.81 -9.10 -25.59
N ASN A 207 12.58 -9.99 -24.63
CA ASN A 207 12.87 -11.43 -24.72
C ASN A 207 11.80 -12.21 -23.94
N GLU A 208 11.19 -13.19 -24.59
CA GLU A 208 10.31 -14.17 -23.93
C GLU A 208 11.04 -15.51 -23.87
N ILE A 209 11.05 -16.14 -22.70
CA ILE A 209 11.57 -17.49 -22.51
C ILE A 209 10.49 -18.37 -21.92
N VAL A 210 10.26 -19.51 -22.57
CA VAL A 210 9.33 -20.53 -22.07
C VAL A 210 10.10 -21.47 -21.18
N VAL A 211 9.65 -21.61 -19.93
CA VAL A 211 10.29 -22.44 -18.92
C VAL A 211 9.30 -23.48 -18.42
N ALA A 212 9.64 -24.75 -18.57
CA ALA A 212 8.96 -25.85 -17.90
C ALA A 212 9.52 -26.01 -16.48
N THR A 213 8.62 -26.04 -15.50
CA THR A 213 8.97 -26.27 -14.09
C THR A 213 8.31 -27.55 -13.59
N ASP A 214 9.00 -28.29 -12.74
CA ASP A 214 8.43 -29.48 -12.09
C ASP A 214 8.98 -29.66 -10.67
N GLY A 215 8.17 -30.22 -9.79
CA GLY A 215 8.56 -30.65 -8.46
C GLY A 215 8.55 -32.16 -8.37
N SER A 216 9.57 -32.74 -7.75
CA SER A 216 9.60 -34.18 -7.49
C SER A 216 9.88 -34.45 -6.02
N CYS A 217 9.34 -35.56 -5.50
CA CYS A 217 9.66 -36.04 -4.17
C CYS A 217 9.92 -37.54 -4.20
N LYS A 218 10.86 -37.99 -3.35
CA LYS A 218 11.12 -39.40 -3.08
C LYS A 218 10.65 -39.75 -1.67
N ASN A 219 10.13 -40.97 -1.51
CA ASN A 219 9.60 -41.48 -0.24
C ASN A 219 8.46 -40.65 0.34
N ASP A 220 7.58 -40.13 -0.54
CA ASP A 220 6.46 -39.28 -0.15
C ASP A 220 5.61 -39.94 0.94
N GLY A 221 5.25 -39.16 1.96
CA GLY A 221 4.51 -39.63 3.15
C GLY A 221 5.36 -40.22 4.28
N ASN A 222 6.69 -40.28 4.16
CA ASN A 222 7.59 -40.76 5.22
C ASN A 222 8.49 -39.64 5.78
N ASP A 223 9.04 -39.83 6.99
CA ASP A 223 9.98 -38.88 7.62
C ASP A 223 11.26 -38.64 6.79
N ASN A 224 11.58 -39.56 5.89
CA ASN A 224 12.71 -39.46 4.97
C ASN A 224 12.33 -38.91 3.58
N THR A 225 11.20 -38.21 3.47
CA THR A 225 10.81 -37.56 2.22
C THR A 225 11.88 -36.56 1.81
N ARG A 226 12.27 -36.57 0.54
CA ARG A 226 13.21 -35.60 -0.05
C ARG A 226 12.63 -35.04 -1.32
N ALA A 227 12.49 -33.72 -1.37
CA ALA A 227 11.93 -33.03 -2.51
C ALA A 227 13.00 -32.26 -3.31
N GLY A 228 12.73 -32.06 -4.59
CA GLY A 228 13.57 -31.33 -5.54
C GLY A 228 12.72 -30.56 -6.53
N ALA A 229 13.35 -29.59 -7.17
CA ALA A 229 12.78 -28.71 -8.18
C ALA A 229 13.57 -28.82 -9.49
N GLY A 230 12.89 -28.88 -10.62
CA GLY A 230 13.45 -28.90 -11.96
C GLY A 230 13.03 -27.65 -12.73
N ILE A 231 13.98 -27.06 -13.45
CA ILE A 231 13.81 -25.94 -14.36
C ILE A 231 14.38 -26.38 -15.71
N TYR A 232 13.56 -26.35 -16.76
CA TYR A 232 13.94 -26.74 -18.10
C TYR A 232 13.44 -25.72 -19.12
N VAL A 233 14.33 -25.23 -19.98
CA VAL A 233 14.03 -24.29 -21.06
C VAL A 233 14.04 -25.06 -22.38
N GLU A 234 15.22 -25.52 -22.78
CA GLU A 234 15.43 -26.37 -23.96
C GLU A 234 16.72 -27.18 -23.79
N LYS A 235 17.05 -28.08 -24.74
CA LYS A 235 18.24 -28.91 -24.64
C LYS A 235 19.51 -28.07 -24.51
N GLU A 236 20.33 -28.37 -23.50
CA GLU A 236 21.62 -27.71 -23.23
C GLU A 236 21.53 -26.20 -22.90
N HIS A 237 20.34 -25.66 -22.66
CA HIS A 237 20.17 -24.27 -22.25
C HIS A 237 20.85 -23.98 -20.90
N PRO A 238 21.61 -22.88 -20.76
CA PRO A 238 22.39 -22.58 -19.53
C PRO A 238 21.52 -22.33 -18.29
N LEU A 239 20.24 -22.00 -18.46
CA LEU A 239 19.29 -21.83 -17.36
C LEU A 239 18.68 -23.15 -16.86
N ASN A 240 18.89 -24.27 -17.56
CA ASN A 240 18.44 -25.57 -17.07
C ASN A 240 19.06 -25.87 -15.70
N ARG A 241 18.23 -26.23 -14.72
CA ARG A 241 18.69 -26.42 -13.34
C ARG A 241 17.89 -27.46 -12.61
N SER A 242 18.56 -28.16 -11.70
CA SER A 242 17.93 -29.00 -10.69
C SER A 242 18.35 -28.51 -9.30
N VAL A 243 17.38 -28.29 -8.43
CA VAL A 243 17.59 -27.74 -7.09
C VAL A 243 17.06 -28.73 -6.06
N LYS A 244 17.87 -29.07 -5.06
CA LYS A 244 17.42 -29.84 -3.90
C LYS A 244 16.75 -28.88 -2.90
N LEU A 245 15.60 -29.27 -2.35
CA LEU A 245 14.95 -28.45 -1.35
C LEU A 245 15.72 -28.52 -0.02
N PRO A 246 16.00 -27.37 0.62
CA PRO A 246 16.56 -27.36 1.96
C PRO A 246 15.67 -28.10 2.96
N LEU A 247 16.28 -28.82 3.90
CA LEU A 247 15.56 -29.65 4.88
C LEU A 247 14.68 -28.86 5.87
N TYR A 248 14.92 -27.56 6.02
CA TYR A 248 14.07 -26.69 6.85
C TYR A 248 12.75 -26.32 6.18
N LEU A 249 12.63 -26.55 4.87
CA LEU A 249 11.36 -26.44 4.15
C LEU A 249 10.64 -27.79 4.20
N GLY A 250 9.31 -27.74 4.16
CA GLY A 250 8.51 -28.95 4.00
C GLY A 250 8.96 -29.73 2.75
N GLN A 251 9.14 -31.04 2.92
CA GLN A 251 9.60 -31.92 1.85
C GLN A 251 8.37 -32.49 1.14
N SER A 252 7.84 -31.78 0.14
CA SER A 252 6.71 -32.24 -0.66
C SER A 252 6.85 -31.86 -2.12
N LYS A 253 6.08 -32.53 -2.99
CA LYS A 253 6.01 -32.21 -4.42
C LYS A 253 5.63 -30.74 -4.65
N GLN A 254 4.63 -30.25 -3.93
CA GLN A 254 4.09 -28.88 -4.10
C GLN A 254 5.11 -27.82 -3.72
N ILE A 255 5.90 -28.03 -2.66
CA ILE A 255 6.98 -27.11 -2.28
C ILE A 255 8.09 -27.18 -3.35
N GLY A 256 8.33 -28.35 -3.94
CA GLY A 256 9.21 -28.53 -5.10
C GLY A 256 8.79 -27.66 -6.29
N GLU A 257 7.51 -27.73 -6.68
CA GLU A 257 6.94 -26.94 -7.78
C GLU A 257 7.05 -25.43 -7.52
N LEU A 258 6.69 -24.97 -6.32
CA LEU A 258 6.82 -23.56 -5.92
C LEU A 258 8.27 -23.08 -5.94
N THR A 259 9.20 -23.94 -5.49
CA THR A 259 10.64 -23.65 -5.54
C THR A 259 11.12 -23.54 -6.99
N ALA A 260 10.64 -24.40 -7.88
CA ALA A 260 10.98 -24.37 -9.30
C ALA A 260 10.54 -23.04 -9.95
N VAL A 261 9.31 -22.59 -9.70
CA VAL A 261 8.78 -21.31 -10.19
C VAL A 261 9.59 -20.13 -9.66
N LYS A 262 9.89 -20.10 -8.36
CA LYS A 262 10.71 -19.05 -7.75
C LYS A 262 12.09 -18.96 -8.41
N VAL A 263 12.78 -20.10 -8.51
CA VAL A 263 14.13 -20.15 -9.07
C VAL A 263 14.12 -19.80 -10.55
N ALA A 264 13.13 -20.27 -11.31
CA ALA A 264 12.97 -19.89 -12.72
C ALA A 264 12.81 -18.38 -12.89
N ALA A 265 11.98 -17.73 -12.06
CA ALA A 265 11.80 -16.28 -12.09
C ALA A 265 13.09 -15.53 -11.74
N GLU A 266 13.83 -15.96 -10.72
CA GLU A 266 15.11 -15.35 -10.32
C GLU A 266 16.22 -15.52 -11.38
N LEU A 267 16.15 -16.59 -12.17
CA LEU A 267 17.10 -16.84 -13.27
C LEU A 267 16.76 -16.05 -14.52
N ALA A 268 15.49 -15.77 -14.76
CA ALA A 268 15.02 -14.99 -15.88
C ALA A 268 15.25 -13.47 -15.70
N ASP A 269 15.39 -13.02 -14.45
CA ASP A 269 15.60 -11.61 -14.08
C ASP A 269 17.09 -11.18 -14.12
N GLN A 270 18.02 -12.10 -14.42
CA GLN A 270 19.47 -11.85 -14.53
C GLN A 270 19.90 -11.62 -15.99
#